data_AF-A0A183VC22-F1
#
_entry.id   AF-A0A183VC22-F1
#
_cell.length_a   1.000
_cell.length_b   1.000
_cell.length_c   1.000
_cell.angle_alpha   90.00
_cell.angle_beta   90.00
_cell.angle_gamma   90.00
#
_symmetry.space_group_name_H-M   'P 1'
#
loop_
_entity.id
_entity.type
_entity.pdbx_description
1 polymer ?
#
loop_
_entity_poly.entity_id
_entity_poly.type
_entity_poly.pdbx_seq_one_letter_code
_entity_poly.pdbx_strand_id
1 'polypeptide(L)'
;MGSVDQLVHSITPYTTKPIIAHAYVGPFILLYGTWLYLWCGLYGVNDYWELGCIVMAGIGLLQVNTPLPVLTVLFCHWFVAIHCLFTCSYYGDVFKERDVHRATTVKVVPTPNNGWTEMVPLRRTKLLDGRIKLWFEFQKVHYTYDADRKTFRAFELDTNRPMSYFQDSKGLETDEAFFRMEMVIPQFMELFKERATAPFFVFQVCYVRSLEQCIYCDFSATSV
;
A
#
# COMPACT_ATOMS: atom_id res chain seq x y z
N MET A 1 -22.91 8.16 9.55
CA MET A 1 -22.55 6.73 9.51
C MET A 1 -21.91 6.38 10.84
N GLY A 2 -22.40 5.37 11.55
CA GLY A 2 -21.75 4.88 12.78
C GLY A 2 -20.43 4.19 12.46
N SER A 3 -19.49 4.20 13.39
CA SER A 3 -18.26 3.40 13.31
C SER A 3 -18.60 1.92 13.21
N VAL A 4 -17.84 1.16 12.42
CA VAL A 4 -18.03 -0.30 12.30
C VAL A 4 -17.77 -0.99 13.63
N ASP A 5 -16.78 -0.49 14.36
CA ASP A 5 -16.33 -1.01 15.65
C ASP A 5 -15.67 0.10 16.48
N GLN A 6 -15.30 -0.15 17.73
CA GLN A 6 -14.56 0.78 18.58
C GLN A 6 -13.19 1.13 17.98
N LEU A 7 -12.56 0.17 17.29
CA LEU A 7 -11.23 0.34 16.67
C LEU A 7 -11.29 0.96 15.26
N VAL A 8 -12.32 0.59 14.48
CA VAL A 8 -12.38 0.88 13.04
C VAL A 8 -13.61 1.71 12.71
N HIS A 9 -13.38 2.87 12.10
CA HIS A 9 -14.45 3.75 11.65
C HIS A 9 -15.06 3.26 10.34
N SER A 10 -14.24 2.95 9.33
CA SER A 10 -14.71 2.49 8.03
C SER A 10 -13.72 1.57 7.32
N ILE A 11 -14.27 0.63 6.56
CA ILE A 11 -13.52 -0.41 5.83
C ILE A 11 -13.91 -0.29 4.36
N THR A 12 -12.94 -0.10 3.47
CA THR A 12 -13.20 0.03 2.03
C THR A 12 -12.32 -0.96 1.25
N PRO A 13 -12.91 -1.93 0.53
CA PRO A 13 -12.16 -2.84 -0.32
C PRO A 13 -11.71 -2.14 -1.60
N TYR A 14 -10.50 -2.48 -2.06
CA TYR A 14 -9.89 -1.98 -3.27
C TYR A 14 -9.33 -3.14 -4.11
N THR A 15 -9.35 -2.95 -5.43
CA THR A 15 -8.63 -3.82 -6.37
C THR A 15 -7.40 -3.08 -6.88
N THR A 16 -6.25 -3.71 -6.72
CA THR A 16 -4.98 -3.22 -7.25
C THR A 16 -4.99 -3.30 -8.77
N LYS A 17 -4.62 -2.19 -9.43
CA LYS A 17 -4.50 -2.15 -10.89
C LYS A 17 -3.10 -2.62 -11.32
N PRO A 18 -2.94 -3.07 -12.59
CA PRO A 18 -1.61 -3.32 -13.14
C PRO A 18 -0.78 -2.03 -13.22
N ILE A 19 0.56 -2.16 -13.19
CA ILE A 19 1.53 -1.04 -13.17
C ILE A 19 1.25 -0.02 -14.28
N ILE A 20 0.93 -0.48 -15.49
CA ILE A 20 0.66 0.37 -16.66
C ILE A 20 -0.56 1.28 -16.45
N ALA A 21 -1.53 0.83 -15.65
CA ALA A 21 -2.75 1.56 -15.37
C ALA A 21 -2.65 2.47 -14.13
N HIS A 22 -1.46 2.62 -13.55
CA HIS A 22 -1.25 3.57 -12.45
C HIS A 22 -1.24 4.99 -13.00
N ALA A 23 -1.92 5.90 -12.31
CA ALA A 23 -2.09 7.26 -12.82
C ALA A 23 -0.77 8.07 -12.87
N TYR A 24 0.26 7.70 -12.10
CA TYR A 24 1.59 8.32 -12.21
C TYR A 24 2.31 8.00 -13.53
N VAL A 25 1.90 6.95 -14.25
CA VAL A 25 2.48 6.59 -15.55
C VAL A 25 1.94 7.49 -16.66
N GLY A 26 0.75 8.06 -16.48
CA GLY A 26 0.05 8.90 -17.47
C GLY A 26 0.88 10.08 -17.99
N PRO A 27 1.45 10.94 -17.13
CA PRO A 27 2.30 12.06 -17.57
C PRO A 27 3.49 11.61 -18.42
N PHE A 28 4.10 10.46 -18.11
CA PHE A 28 5.22 9.93 -18.88
C PHE A 28 4.77 9.42 -20.25
N ILE A 29 3.65 8.71 -20.33
CA ILE A 29 3.08 8.28 -21.61
C ILE A 29 2.78 9.49 -22.50
N LEU A 30 2.23 10.57 -21.95
CA LEU A 30 1.98 11.81 -22.70
C LEU A 30 3.27 12.45 -23.19
N LEU A 31 4.32 12.47 -22.36
CA LEU A 31 5.61 13.05 -22.71
C LEU A 31 6.28 12.26 -23.86
N TYR A 32 6.38 10.93 -23.73
CA TYR A 32 6.91 10.07 -24.80
C TYR A 32 6.04 10.11 -26.05
N GLY A 33 4.71 10.10 -25.90
CA GLY A 33 3.77 10.17 -27.01
C GLY A 33 3.86 11.49 -27.77
N THR A 34 4.00 12.62 -27.06
CA THR A 34 4.18 13.95 -27.68
C THR A 34 5.49 14.00 -28.45
N TRP A 35 6.60 13.51 -27.87
CA TRP A 35 7.87 13.46 -28.58
C TRP A 35 7.82 12.57 -29.82
N LEU A 36 7.21 11.38 -29.71
CA LEU A 36 7.05 10.46 -30.84
C LEU A 36 6.19 11.07 -31.95
N TYR A 37 5.13 11.82 -31.59
CA TYR A 37 4.33 12.56 -32.56
C TYR A 37 5.13 13.65 -33.27
N LEU A 38 5.94 14.44 -32.55
CA LEU A 38 6.80 15.46 -33.16
C LEU A 38 7.83 14.83 -34.11
N TRP A 39 8.42 13.70 -33.71
CA TRP A 39 9.41 12.97 -34.51
C TRP A 39 8.80 12.36 -35.77
N CYS A 40 7.66 11.67 -35.66
CA CYS A 40 7.00 11.05 -36.81
C CYS A 40 6.26 12.03 -37.73
N GLY A 41 5.71 13.11 -37.16
CA GLY A 41 4.79 14.01 -37.87
C GLY A 41 5.44 15.26 -38.47
N LEU A 42 6.39 15.91 -37.78
CA LEU A 42 6.94 17.19 -38.20
C LEU A 42 8.36 17.09 -38.76
N TYR A 43 9.23 16.30 -38.12
CA TYR A 43 10.64 16.23 -38.50
C TYR A 43 10.96 15.15 -39.53
N GLY A 44 10.11 14.13 -39.68
CA GLY A 44 10.32 13.03 -40.61
C GLY A 44 11.31 11.99 -40.07
N VAL A 45 10.84 10.75 -39.91
CA VAL A 45 11.62 9.64 -39.29
C VAL A 45 12.87 9.29 -40.11
N ASN A 46 12.81 9.45 -41.43
CA ASN A 46 13.88 9.03 -42.34
C ASN A 46 15.07 9.99 -42.36
N ASP A 47 14.83 11.29 -42.19
CA ASP A 47 15.88 12.31 -42.31
C ASP A 47 16.67 12.49 -41.01
N TYR A 48 16.03 12.26 -39.84
CA TYR A 48 16.61 12.50 -38.51
C TYR A 48 16.46 11.31 -37.55
N TRP A 49 16.77 10.10 -38.03
CA TRP A 49 16.67 8.87 -37.24
C TRP A 49 17.57 8.89 -35.99
N GLU A 50 18.85 9.24 -36.14
CA GLU A 50 19.83 9.23 -35.05
C GLU A 50 19.49 10.25 -33.96
N LEU A 51 19.05 11.44 -34.36
CA LEU A 51 18.71 12.53 -33.44
C LEU A 51 17.48 12.16 -32.58
N GLY A 52 16.47 11.53 -33.18
CA GLY A 52 15.28 11.08 -32.45
C GLY A 52 15.58 10.02 -31.40
N CYS A 53 16.47 9.08 -31.71
CA CYS A 53 16.96 8.07 -30.76
C CYS A 53 17.73 8.69 -29.59
N ILE A 54 18.59 9.69 -29.85
CA ILE A 54 19.36 10.38 -28.80
C ILE A 54 18.42 11.12 -27.84
N VAL A 55 17.41 11.83 -28.35
CA VAL A 55 16.47 12.56 -27.49
C VAL A 55 15.59 11.59 -26.69
N MET A 56 15.13 10.49 -27.29
CA MET A 56 14.41 9.43 -26.56
C MET A 56 15.24 8.85 -25.41
N ALA A 57 16.50 8.54 -25.66
CA ALA A 57 17.42 8.06 -24.63
C ALA A 57 17.66 9.13 -23.55
N GLY A 58 17.80 10.40 -23.95
CA GLY A 58 17.94 11.55 -23.04
C GLY A 58 16.75 11.71 -22.11
N ILE A 59 15.51 11.64 -22.63
CA ILE A 59 14.29 11.69 -21.83
C ILE A 59 14.25 10.53 -20.83
N GLY A 60 14.60 9.32 -21.25
CA GLY A 60 14.66 8.15 -20.37
C GLY A 60 15.66 8.30 -19.23
N LEU A 61 16.86 8.79 -19.53
CA LEU A 61 17.88 9.07 -18.52
C LEU A 61 17.45 10.19 -17.57
N LEU A 62 16.84 11.25 -18.09
CA LEU A 62 16.35 12.36 -17.27
C LEU A 62 15.24 11.88 -16.34
N GLN A 63 14.33 11.02 -16.81
CA GLN A 63 13.28 10.41 -15.99
C GLN A 63 13.85 9.57 -14.83
N VAL A 64 14.91 8.80 -15.06
CA VAL A 64 15.53 7.96 -14.01
C VAL A 64 16.36 8.78 -13.03
N ASN A 65 17.09 9.78 -13.51
CA ASN A 65 18.02 10.57 -12.69
C ASN A 65 17.34 11.73 -11.93
N THR A 66 16.14 12.15 -12.34
CA THR A 66 15.40 13.19 -11.62
C THR A 66 14.83 12.62 -10.32
N PRO A 67 14.80 13.37 -9.21
CA PRO A 67 14.21 12.91 -7.94
C PRO A 67 12.68 12.74 -7.96
N LEU A 68 12.01 13.12 -9.05
CA LEU A 68 10.55 13.14 -9.19
C LEU A 68 9.84 11.79 -8.98
N PRO A 69 10.29 10.65 -9.57
CA PRO A 69 9.63 9.37 -9.38
C PRO A 69 9.83 8.84 -7.96
N VAL A 70 11.02 9.04 -7.38
CA VAL A 70 11.32 8.67 -5.98
C VAL A 70 10.44 9.46 -5.02
N LEU A 71 10.28 10.76 -5.24
CA LEU A 71 9.42 11.61 -4.43
C LEU A 71 7.94 11.18 -4.54
N THR A 72 7.49 10.83 -5.75
CA THR A 72 6.12 10.34 -5.98
C THR A 72 5.85 9.03 -5.23
N VAL A 73 6.79 8.08 -5.29
CA VAL A 73 6.67 6.81 -4.56
C VAL A 73 6.69 7.02 -3.04
N LEU A 74 7.58 7.88 -2.54
CA LEU A 74 7.64 8.21 -1.11
C LEU A 74 6.36 8.88 -0.63
N PHE A 75 5.82 9.80 -1.43
CA PHE A 75 4.56 10.48 -1.12
C PHE A 75 3.39 9.48 -1.08
N CYS A 76 3.33 8.53 -2.02
CA CYS A 76 2.38 7.43 -1.96
C CYS A 76 2.57 6.54 -0.71
N HIS A 77 3.80 6.27 -0.30
CA HIS A 77 4.06 5.48 0.91
C HIS A 77 3.54 6.16 2.18
N TRP A 78 3.67 7.50 2.29
CA TRP A 78 3.21 8.23 3.47
C TRP A 78 1.69 8.52 3.41
N PHE A 79 1.15 8.83 2.24
CA PHE A 79 -0.25 9.19 2.06
C PHE A 79 -1.04 8.04 1.45
N VAL A 80 -1.59 7.19 2.33
CA VAL A 80 -2.38 6.01 1.93
C VAL A 80 -3.59 6.38 1.07
N ALA A 81 -4.27 7.50 1.35
CA ALA A 81 -5.42 7.95 0.55
C ALA A 81 -5.03 8.25 -0.91
N ILE A 82 -3.86 8.85 -1.10
CA ILE A 82 -3.34 9.24 -2.41
C ILE A 82 -2.82 8.01 -3.15
N HIS A 83 -2.15 7.10 -2.44
CA HIS A 83 -1.77 5.81 -3.00
C HIS A 83 -2.99 5.00 -3.48
N CYS A 84 -4.08 4.98 -2.70
CA CYS A 84 -5.34 4.35 -3.12
C CYS A 84 -5.87 4.95 -4.42
N LEU A 85 -5.77 6.28 -4.58
CA LEU A 85 -6.25 6.97 -5.79
C LEU A 85 -5.39 6.67 -7.02
N PHE A 86 -4.06 6.62 -6.86
CA PHE A 86 -3.14 6.40 -7.99
C PHE A 86 -3.02 4.93 -8.42
N THR A 87 -3.08 4.00 -7.46
CA THR A 87 -2.76 2.58 -7.67
C THR A 87 -4.00 1.69 -7.72
N CYS A 88 -5.09 2.10 -7.08
CA CYS A 88 -6.27 1.25 -6.94
C CYS A 88 -7.46 1.75 -7.76
N SER A 89 -8.29 0.81 -8.21
CA SER A 89 -9.62 1.16 -8.70
C SER A 89 -10.57 1.21 -7.53
N TYR A 90 -11.20 2.37 -7.31
CA TYR A 90 -12.30 2.50 -6.39
C TYR A 90 -13.56 1.91 -7.04
N TYR A 91 -14.12 0.87 -6.43
CA TYR A 91 -15.53 0.53 -6.61
C TYR A 91 -16.29 1.37 -5.57
N GLY A 92 -17.35 2.06 -5.98
CA GLY A 92 -18.09 3.03 -5.17
C GLY A 92 -18.53 2.55 -3.77
N ASP A 93 -19.09 3.45 -2.97
CA ASP A 93 -19.55 3.22 -1.58
C ASP A 93 -20.59 2.09 -1.37
N VAL A 94 -20.99 1.39 -2.44
CA VAL A 94 -21.98 0.30 -2.39
C VAL A 94 -21.29 -1.05 -2.59
N PHE A 95 -21.23 -1.82 -1.51
CA PHE A 95 -20.75 -3.21 -1.51
C PHE A 95 -21.62 -4.11 -2.38
N LYS A 96 -21.18 -4.37 -3.62
CA LYS A 96 -21.68 -5.50 -4.40
C LYS A 96 -20.83 -6.73 -4.08
N GLU A 97 -21.47 -7.84 -3.72
CA GLU A 97 -20.80 -9.12 -3.37
C GLU A 97 -19.76 -9.54 -4.43
N ARG A 98 -20.06 -9.32 -5.71
CA ARG A 98 -19.14 -9.62 -6.83
C ARG A 98 -17.83 -8.85 -6.75
N ASP A 99 -17.84 -7.66 -6.17
CA ASP A 99 -16.68 -6.77 -6.11
C ASP A 99 -15.82 -7.08 -4.89
N VAL A 100 -16.42 -7.54 -3.78
CA VAL A 100 -15.69 -7.99 -2.58
C VAL A 100 -14.85 -9.23 -2.89
N HIS A 101 -15.39 -10.18 -3.67
CA HIS A 101 -14.62 -11.36 -4.10
C HIS A 101 -13.47 -11.04 -5.07
N ARG A 102 -13.50 -9.88 -5.75
CA ARG A 102 -12.43 -9.41 -6.64
C ARG A 102 -11.43 -8.50 -5.93
N ALA A 103 -11.76 -7.98 -4.75
CA ALA A 103 -10.89 -7.11 -3.99
C ALA A 103 -9.62 -7.84 -3.53
N THR A 104 -8.48 -7.17 -3.69
CA THR A 104 -7.16 -7.69 -3.30
C THR A 104 -6.71 -7.11 -1.97
N THR A 105 -7.17 -5.90 -1.67
CA THR A 105 -6.65 -5.07 -0.60
C THR A 105 -7.79 -4.30 0.06
N VAL A 106 -7.63 -3.91 1.31
CA VAL A 106 -8.65 -3.19 2.09
C VAL A 106 -7.99 -1.96 2.71
N LYS A 107 -8.62 -0.80 2.55
CA LYS A 107 -8.27 0.42 3.28
C LYS A 107 -9.06 0.44 4.57
N VAL A 108 -8.36 0.49 5.70
CA VAL A 108 -8.94 0.54 7.03
C VAL A 108 -8.69 1.92 7.60
N VAL A 109 -9.77 2.63 7.91
CA VAL A 109 -9.70 3.94 8.58
C VAL A 109 -10.03 3.69 10.06
N PRO A 110 -9.05 3.81 10.97
CA PRO A 110 -9.29 3.66 12.39
C PRO A 110 -10.15 4.80 12.93
N THR A 111 -10.73 4.58 14.11
CA THR A 111 -11.36 5.66 14.88
C THR A 111 -10.31 6.66 15.40
N PRO A 112 -10.71 7.89 15.77
CA PRO A 112 -9.79 8.88 16.33
C PRO A 112 -9.03 8.29 17.53
N ASN A 113 -7.72 8.54 17.62
CA ASN A 113 -6.78 8.04 18.62
C ASN A 113 -6.32 6.58 18.49
N ASN A 114 -6.83 5.80 17.53
CA ASN A 114 -6.42 4.40 17.32
C ASN A 114 -5.39 4.22 16.17
N GLY A 115 -4.55 5.23 15.96
CA GLY A 115 -3.47 5.20 14.98
C GLY A 115 -3.85 5.78 13.61
N TRP A 116 -3.19 5.27 12.56
CA TRP A 116 -3.23 5.84 11.21
C TRP A 116 -4.00 4.94 10.24
N THR A 117 -4.48 5.54 9.13
CA THR A 117 -5.12 4.78 8.05
C THR A 117 -4.08 3.88 7.40
N GLU A 118 -4.42 2.60 7.25
CA GLU A 118 -3.53 1.59 6.67
C GLU A 118 -4.26 0.82 5.56
N MET A 119 -3.46 0.29 4.64
CA MET A 119 -3.92 -0.56 3.56
C MET A 119 -3.44 -1.99 3.79
N VAL A 120 -4.38 -2.89 4.13
CA VAL A 120 -4.08 -4.28 4.51
C VAL A 120 -4.49 -5.26 3.40
N PRO A 121 -3.75 -6.35 3.17
CA PRO A 121 -4.09 -7.34 2.15
C PRO A 121 -5.30 -8.18 2.56
N LEU A 122 -6.23 -8.41 1.63
CA LEU A 122 -7.39 -9.28 1.85
C LEU A 122 -6.98 -10.74 1.62
N ARG A 123 -7.05 -11.56 2.67
CA ARG A 123 -6.72 -12.99 2.62
C ARG A 123 -7.96 -13.82 2.30
N ARG A 124 -7.72 -14.96 1.64
CA ARG A 124 -8.76 -15.90 1.20
C ARG A 124 -8.38 -17.30 1.64
N THR A 125 -9.26 -17.93 2.40
CA THR A 125 -9.08 -19.32 2.82
C THR A 125 -10.24 -20.15 2.29
N LYS A 126 -9.93 -21.26 1.62
CA LYS A 126 -10.94 -22.23 1.19
C LYS A 126 -11.27 -23.13 2.37
N LEU A 127 -12.53 -23.16 2.78
CA LEU A 127 -13.01 -24.06 3.82
C LEU A 127 -13.25 -25.45 3.23
N LEU A 128 -13.31 -26.47 4.10
CA LEU A 128 -13.59 -27.86 3.73
C LEU A 128 -14.93 -27.98 2.97
N ASP A 129 -15.90 -27.11 3.29
CA ASP A 129 -17.20 -27.02 2.63
C ASP A 129 -17.16 -26.39 1.22
N GLY A 130 -15.97 -26.08 0.68
CA GLY A 130 -15.78 -25.42 -0.61
C GLY A 130 -16.08 -23.92 -0.63
N ARG A 131 -16.57 -23.36 0.48
CA ARG A 131 -16.83 -21.91 0.63
C ARG A 131 -15.52 -21.15 0.79
N ILE A 132 -15.44 -19.95 0.20
CA ILE A 132 -14.28 -19.05 0.33
C ILE A 132 -14.56 -18.08 1.49
N LYS A 133 -13.75 -18.17 2.54
CA LYS A 133 -13.77 -17.23 3.66
C LYS A 133 -12.79 -16.10 3.40
N LEU A 134 -13.29 -14.86 3.41
CA LEU A 134 -12.50 -13.64 3.26
C LEU A 134 -12.20 -13.06 4.63
N TRP A 135 -10.94 -12.75 4.89
CA TRP A 135 -10.52 -12.17 6.17
C TRP A 135 -9.30 -11.28 6.00
N PHE A 136 -9.11 -10.36 6.93
CA PHE A 136 -7.89 -9.58 7.05
C PHE A 136 -7.57 -9.35 8.52
N GLU A 137 -6.35 -8.91 8.81
CA GLU A 137 -5.90 -8.60 10.16
C GLU A 137 -5.51 -7.12 10.20
N PHE A 138 -6.03 -6.39 11.18
CA PHE A 138 -5.67 -4.99 11.44
C PHE A 138 -5.34 -4.85 12.91
N GLN A 139 -4.12 -4.38 13.22
CA GLN A 139 -3.63 -4.25 14.60
C GLN A 139 -3.86 -5.52 15.46
N LYS A 140 -3.57 -6.71 14.91
CA LYS A 140 -3.78 -8.04 15.55
C LYS A 140 -5.24 -8.46 15.74
N VAL A 141 -6.20 -7.66 15.32
CA VAL A 141 -7.62 -8.03 15.33
C VAL A 141 -8.00 -8.68 13.99
N HIS A 142 -8.58 -9.87 14.07
CA HIS A 142 -9.07 -10.60 12.91
C HIS A 142 -10.46 -10.12 12.51
N TYR A 143 -10.59 -9.66 11.27
CA TYR A 143 -11.86 -9.26 10.66
C TYR A 143 -12.27 -10.29 9.61
N THR A 144 -13.49 -10.82 9.74
CA THR A 144 -14.09 -11.75 8.79
C THR A 144 -15.22 -11.08 8.02
N TYR A 145 -15.35 -11.39 6.74
CA TYR A 145 -16.49 -10.95 5.94
C TYR A 145 -17.76 -11.73 6.29
N ASP A 146 -18.80 -11.02 6.69
CA ASP A 146 -20.15 -11.55 6.89
C ASP A 146 -20.99 -11.32 5.63
N ALA A 147 -21.43 -12.41 4.99
CA ALA A 147 -22.20 -12.36 3.75
C ALA A 147 -23.61 -11.82 3.96
N ASP A 148 -24.23 -12.08 5.11
CA ASP A 148 -25.63 -11.70 5.38
C ASP A 148 -25.77 -10.19 5.55
N ARG A 149 -24.79 -9.58 6.22
CA ARG A 149 -24.76 -8.14 6.49
C ARG A 149 -23.93 -7.34 5.48
N LYS A 150 -23.20 -8.02 4.60
CA LYS A 150 -22.30 -7.43 3.59
C LYS A 150 -21.26 -6.49 4.19
N THR A 151 -20.80 -6.79 5.41
CA THR A 151 -19.85 -5.98 6.17
C THR A 151 -18.76 -6.85 6.76
N PHE A 152 -17.57 -6.29 6.95
CA PHE A 152 -16.52 -6.91 7.73
C PHE A 152 -16.78 -6.70 9.22
N ARG A 153 -16.64 -7.77 10.00
CA ARG A 153 -16.83 -7.76 11.46
C ARG A 153 -15.62 -8.31 12.16
N ALA A 154 -15.28 -7.70 13.29
CA ALA A 154 -14.31 -8.26 14.21
C ALA A 154 -14.85 -9.61 14.72
N PHE A 155 -13.93 -10.47 15.13
CA PHE A 155 -14.31 -11.68 15.85
C PHE A 155 -14.91 -11.30 17.21
N GLU A 156 -16.24 -11.41 17.32
CA GLU A 156 -16.97 -11.18 18.57
C GLU A 156 -17.13 -12.52 19.32
N LEU A 157 -16.72 -12.53 20.58
CA LEU A 157 -17.03 -13.62 21.49
C LEU A 157 -18.47 -13.45 22.00
N ASP A 158 -19.27 -14.50 21.88
CA ASP A 158 -20.67 -14.50 22.34
C ASP A 158 -20.72 -14.46 23.88
N THR A 159 -20.77 -13.25 24.42
CA THR A 159 -20.87 -12.97 25.86
C THR A 159 -22.32 -12.76 26.32
N ASN A 160 -23.28 -12.74 25.40
CA ASN A 160 -24.69 -12.44 25.68
C ASN A 160 -25.50 -13.67 26.12
N ARG A 161 -24.84 -14.75 26.53
CA ARG A 161 -25.49 -15.99 26.97
C ARG A 161 -25.72 -16.01 28.48
N PRO A 162 -26.80 -16.66 28.95
CA PRO A 162 -27.03 -16.82 30.38
C PRO A 162 -25.93 -17.66 31.02
N MET A 163 -25.65 -17.43 32.31
CA MET A 163 -24.60 -18.13 33.05
C MET A 163 -24.73 -19.65 32.99
N SER A 164 -25.96 -20.17 32.93
CA SER A 164 -26.23 -21.61 32.79
C SER A 164 -25.56 -22.23 31.55
N TYR A 165 -25.56 -21.51 30.42
CA TYR A 165 -24.92 -21.96 29.19
C TYR A 165 -23.41 -22.17 29.36
N PHE A 166 -22.75 -21.27 30.11
CA PHE A 166 -21.32 -21.39 30.37
C PHE A 166 -21.00 -22.47 31.41
N GLN A 167 -21.88 -22.68 32.40
CA GLN A 167 -21.72 -23.76 33.39
C GLN A 167 -21.82 -25.15 32.77
N ASP A 168 -22.70 -25.32 31.77
CA ASP A 168 -22.89 -26.59 31.08
C ASP A 168 -21.81 -26.86 30.00
N SER A 169 -20.92 -25.91 29.73
CA SER A 169 -19.90 -26.06 28.69
C SER A 169 -18.80 -27.04 29.13
N LYS A 170 -18.60 -28.11 28.36
CA LYS A 170 -17.63 -29.20 28.65
C LYS A 170 -16.24 -28.98 28.03
N GLY A 171 -16.00 -27.81 27.45
CA GLY A 171 -14.79 -27.52 26.68
C GLY A 171 -14.83 -28.12 25.27
N LEU A 172 -13.85 -27.74 24.43
CA LEU A 172 -13.67 -28.32 23.10
C LEU A 172 -12.78 -29.56 23.22
N GLU A 173 -13.29 -30.72 22.79
CA GLU A 173 -12.53 -31.99 22.82
C GLU A 173 -11.57 -32.14 21.64
N THR A 174 -11.59 -31.22 20.66
CA THR A 174 -10.79 -31.29 19.44
C THR A 174 -9.63 -30.30 19.47
N ASP A 175 -8.41 -30.79 19.21
CA ASP A 175 -7.15 -30.04 19.23
C ASP A 175 -7.07 -28.93 18.15
N GLU A 176 -7.97 -28.97 17.16
CA GLU A 176 -8.11 -27.99 16.08
C GLU A 176 -8.56 -26.59 16.56
N ALA A 177 -9.01 -26.48 17.82
CA ALA A 177 -9.56 -25.23 18.39
C ALA A 177 -8.55 -24.43 19.23
N PHE A 178 -7.26 -24.77 19.18
CA PHE A 178 -6.25 -24.07 19.99
C PHE A 178 -5.92 -22.69 19.40
N PHE A 179 -6.46 -21.63 20.01
CA PHE A 179 -6.04 -20.26 19.73
C PHE A 179 -4.60 -20.06 20.25
N ARG A 180 -3.62 -20.20 19.36
CA ARG A 180 -2.23 -19.87 19.67
C ARG A 180 -2.07 -18.36 19.82
N MET A 181 -1.88 -17.89 21.05
CA MET A 181 -1.40 -16.54 21.32
C MET A 181 0.09 -16.47 20.98
N GLU A 182 0.40 -16.17 19.72
CA GLU A 182 1.77 -15.89 19.30
C GLU A 182 2.03 -14.39 19.41
N MET A 183 2.95 -14.03 20.31
CA MET A 183 3.50 -12.68 20.34
C MET A 183 4.40 -12.51 19.11
N VAL A 184 3.90 -11.82 18.10
CA VAL A 184 4.67 -11.53 16.88
C VAL A 184 5.62 -10.37 17.16
N ILE A 185 6.92 -10.64 17.05
CA ILE A 185 7.94 -9.61 17.11
C ILE A 185 7.84 -8.77 15.82
N PRO A 186 7.78 -7.43 15.90
CA PRO A 186 7.71 -6.58 14.71
C PRO A 186 8.93 -6.81 13.82
N GLN A 187 8.76 -6.63 12.52
CA GLN A 187 9.88 -6.79 11.59
C GLN A 187 10.89 -5.66 11.80
N PHE A 188 12.18 -5.98 11.69
CA PHE A 188 13.26 -5.00 11.83
C PHE A 188 13.05 -3.76 10.95
N MET A 189 12.52 -3.95 9.74
CA MET A 189 12.29 -2.86 8.79
C MET A 189 11.26 -1.83 9.27
N GLU A 190 10.19 -2.28 9.96
CA GLU A 190 9.18 -1.40 10.53
C GLU A 190 9.79 -0.57 11.67
N LEU A 191 10.51 -1.25 12.58
CA LEU A 191 11.24 -0.61 13.68
C LEU A 191 12.27 0.42 13.15
N PHE A 192 12.98 0.06 12.08
CA PHE A 192 13.97 0.93 11.47
C PHE A 192 13.31 2.15 10.83
N LYS A 193 12.19 2.01 10.11
CA LYS A 193 11.46 3.14 9.54
C LYS A 193 11.02 4.13 10.62
N GLU A 194 10.48 3.64 11.74
CA GLU A 194 10.10 4.50 12.87
C GLU A 194 11.30 5.28 13.41
N ARG A 195 12.47 4.64 13.54
CA ARG A 195 13.69 5.29 14.01
C ARG A 195 14.36 6.19 12.97
N ALA A 196 14.27 5.87 11.68
CA ALA A 196 14.87 6.63 10.58
C ALA A 196 14.14 7.96 10.32
N THR A 197 12.88 8.08 10.74
CA THR A 197 12.15 9.36 10.72
C THR A 197 12.49 10.27 11.91
N ALA A 198 13.29 9.79 12.86
CA ALA A 198 13.74 10.63 13.97
C ALA A 198 14.60 11.78 13.43
N PRO A 199 14.37 13.02 13.91
CA PRO A 199 15.04 14.21 13.37
C PRO A 199 16.57 14.09 13.42
N PHE A 200 17.11 13.49 14.48
CA PHE A 200 18.55 13.27 14.64
C PHE A 200 19.16 12.42 13.51
N PHE A 201 18.49 11.33 13.13
CA PHE A 201 18.96 10.44 12.06
C PHE A 201 19.00 11.17 10.71
N VAL A 202 17.98 11.99 10.43
CA VAL A 202 17.91 12.79 9.20
C VAL A 202 19.03 13.83 9.16
N PHE A 203 19.30 14.52 10.28
CA PHE A 203 20.42 15.48 10.34
C PHE A 203 21.78 14.82 10.10
N GLN A 204 22.00 13.62 10.64
CA GLN A 204 23.25 12.88 10.43
C GLN A 204 23.47 12.53 8.95
N VAL A 205 22.46 12.00 8.27
CA VAL A 205 22.55 11.63 6.85
C VAL A 205 22.76 12.87 5.97
N CYS A 206 22.06 13.97 6.26
CA CYS A 206 22.24 15.22 5.54
C CYS A 206 23.65 15.79 5.71
N TYR A 207 24.20 15.78 6.93
CA TYR A 207 25.54 16.28 7.23
C TYR A 207 26.63 15.48 6.50
N VAL A 208 26.56 14.14 6.53
CA VAL A 208 27.54 13.28 5.86
C VAL A 208 27.51 13.46 4.34
N ARG A 209 26.31 13.52 3.73
CA ARG A 209 26.19 13.75 2.29
C ARG A 209 26.77 15.12 1.88
N SER A 210 26.58 16.14 2.72
CA SER A 210 27.15 17.47 2.47
C SER A 210 28.68 17.49 2.60
N LEU A 211 29.25 16.68 3.51
CA LEU A 211 30.70 16.52 3.65
C LEU A 211 31.33 15.71 2.52
N GLU A 212 30.66 14.67 2.01
CA GLU A 212 31.13 13.90 0.85
C GLU A 212 31.27 14.78 -0.40
N GLN A 213 30.35 15.75 -0.56
CA GLN A 213 30.43 16.76 -1.61
C GLN A 213 31.64 17.70 -1.42
N CYS A 214 31.99 18.05 -0.19
CA CYS A 214 33.22 18.80 0.11
C CYS A 214 34.48 17.97 -0.19
N ILE A 215 34.52 16.68 0.19
CA ILE A 215 35.68 15.81 -0.03
C ILE A 215 35.95 15.60 -1.53
N TYR A 216 34.90 15.43 -2.35
CA TYR A 216 35.07 15.33 -3.81
C TYR A 216 35.48 16.66 -4.46
N CYS A 217 34.99 17.81 -3.95
CA CYS A 217 35.43 19.12 -4.42
C CYS A 217 36.89 19.41 -4.05
N ASP A 218 37.34 19.05 -2.85
CA ASP A 218 38.74 19.22 -2.43
C ASP A 218 39.70 18.35 -3.25
N PHE A 219 39.34 17.11 -3.57
CA PHE A 219 40.15 16.22 -4.42
C PHE A 219 40.28 16.71 -5.86
N SER A 220 39.25 17.38 -6.39
CA SER A 220 39.32 18.03 -7.72
C SER A 220 40.13 19.33 -7.70
N ALA A 221 40.28 19.99 -6.55
CA ALA A 221 41.06 21.21 -6.39
C ALA A 221 42.56 20.95 -6.16
N THR A 222 42.96 19.74 -5.75
CA THR A 222 44.37 19.36 -5.52
C THR A 222 45.05 18.66 -6.71
N SER A 223 44.34 18.47 -7.83
CA SER A 223 44.81 17.77 -9.03
C SER A 223 45.08 18.70 -10.23
N VAL A 224 45.46 19.96 -9.96
CA VAL A 224 46.04 20.91 -10.94
C VAL A 224 47.37 21.43 -10.42
#